data_AF-A0A1G6W5I9-F1
#
_entry.id   AF-A0A1G6W5I9-F1
#
_cell.length_a   1.000
_cell.length_b   1.000
_cell.length_c   1.000
_cell.angle_alpha   90.00
_cell.angle_beta   90.00
_cell.angle_gamma   90.00
#
_symmetry.space_group_name_H-M   'P 1'
#
loop_
_entity.id
_entity.type
_entity.pdbx_description
1 polymer ?
#
loop_
_entity_poly.entity_id
_entity_poly.type
_entity_poly.pdbx_seq_one_letter_code
_entity_poly.pdbx_strand_id
1 'polypeptide(L)' 'MLQQIAFIPQHQFHVLINFKDDERIVAVLPNEAGKFRVVDQGKIIAEFNYNKEHNVVCCQGKLENNIEAQLAYQIEKHYA' A
#
# COMPACT_ATOMS: atom_id res chain seq x y z
N MET A 1 5.28 2.08 30.14
CA MET A 1 5.55 2.98 29.00
C MET A 1 4.71 2.49 27.82
N LEU A 2 3.61 3.16 27.49
CA LEU A 2 2.91 2.88 26.24
C LEU A 2 3.83 3.32 25.10
N GLN A 3 4.25 2.38 24.25
CA GLN A 3 4.83 2.73 22.97
C GLN A 3 3.77 3.58 22.25
N GLN A 4 4.09 4.85 21.99
CA GLN A 4 3.30 5.66 21.07
C GLN A 4 3.33 4.95 19.73
N ILE A 5 2.28 4.17 19.44
CA ILE A 5 1.98 3.75 18.08
C ILE A 5 1.63 5.07 17.40
N ALA A 6 2.58 5.61 16.63
CA ALA A 6 2.36 6.82 15.85
C ALA A 6 1.05 6.62 15.08
N PHE A 7 0.06 7.43 15.42
CA PHE A 7 -1.26 7.37 14.81
C PHE A 7 -1.10 7.96 13.41
N ILE A 8 -0.66 7.13 12.46
CA ILE A 8 -0.59 7.50 11.06
C ILE A 8 -2.06 7.70 10.63
N PRO A 9 -2.51 8.91 10.29
CA PRO A 9 -3.92 9.17 10.02
C PRO A 9 -4.32 8.40 8.76
N GLN A 10 -4.99 7.27 8.95
CA GLN A 10 -5.34 6.25 7.96
C GLN A 10 -6.35 6.77 6.91
N HIS A 11 -5.91 7.70 6.06
CA HIS A 11 -6.69 8.17 4.92
C HIS A 11 -6.48 7.26 3.72
N GLN A 12 -7.59 6.76 3.18
CA GLN A 12 -7.55 6.14 1.86
C GLN A 12 -7.07 7.15 0.82
N PHE A 13 -6.29 6.68 -0.15
CA PHE A 13 -5.84 7.51 -1.24
C PHE A 13 -5.80 6.72 -2.54
N HIS A 14 -5.76 7.44 -3.65
CA HIS A 14 -5.73 6.85 -4.98
C HIS A 14 -4.36 7.08 -5.59
N VAL A 15 -3.83 6.05 -6.24
CA VAL A 15 -2.53 6.08 -6.91
C VAL A 15 -2.66 5.55 -8.32
N LEU A 16 -2.06 6.27 -9.24
CA LEU A 16 -1.89 5.83 -10.61
C LEU A 16 -0.74 4.82 -10.64
N ILE A 17 -1.02 3.60 -11.05
CA ILE A 17 -0.04 2.52 -11.16
C ILE A 17 0.12 2.16 -12.63
N ASN A 18 1.38 2.13 -13.05
CA ASN A 18 1.76 1.62 -14.36
C ASN A 18 1.98 0.11 -14.29
N PHE A 19 1.01 -0.63 -14.82
CA PHE A 19 1.16 -2.05 -15.15
C PHE A 19 1.84 -2.17 -16.51
N LYS A 20 2.29 -3.38 -16.86
CA LYS A 20 3.10 -3.61 -18.06
C LYS A 20 2.45 -3.10 -19.37
N ASP A 21 1.13 -3.28 -19.49
CA ASP A 21 0.36 -2.98 -20.71
C ASP A 21 -0.81 -2.01 -20.44
N ASP A 22 -0.94 -1.49 -19.21
CA ASP A 22 -2.09 -0.69 -18.79
C ASP A 22 -1.69 0.28 -17.66
N GLU A 23 -2.34 1.44 -17.61
CA GLU A 23 -2.18 2.40 -16.52
C GLU A 23 -3.54 2.61 -15.86
N ARG A 24 -3.61 2.32 -14.57
CA ARG A 24 -4.89 2.33 -13.85
C ARG A 24 -4.74 2.90 -12.46
N ILE A 25 -5.80 3.58 -12.03
CA ILE A 25 -5.92 4.14 -10.70
C ILE A 25 -6.37 3.03 -9.76
N VAL A 26 -5.57 2.77 -8.74
CA VAL A 26 -5.91 1.84 -7.67
C VAL A 26 -6.14 2.61 -6.37
N ALA A 27 -7.06 2.12 -5.55
CA ALA A 27 -7.31 2.66 -4.22
C ALA A 27 -6.44 1.93 -3.21
N VAL A 28 -5.73 2.68 -2.37
CA VAL A 28 -4.97 2.14 -1.24
C VAL A 28 -5.75 2.43 0.02
N LEU A 29 -6.22 1.36 0.66
CA LEU A 29 -7.05 1.39 1.85
C LEU A 29 -6.22 0.95 3.06
N PRO A 30 -5.97 1.83 4.03
CA PRO A 30 -5.40 1.40 5.31
C PRO A 30 -6.41 0.50 6.04
N ASN A 31 -5.96 -0.66 6.51
CA ASN A 31 -6.79 -1.61 7.25
C ASN A 31 -6.41 -1.63 8.74
N GLU A 32 -5.11 -1.78 9.04
CA GLU A 32 -4.53 -1.76 10.38
C GLU A 32 -3.24 -0.94 10.34
N ALA A 33 -2.65 -0.62 11.50
CA ALA A 33 -1.38 0.10 11.54
C ALA A 33 -0.31 -0.65 10.73
N GLY A 34 0.20 -0.02 9.68
CA GLY A 34 1.18 -0.62 8.77
C GLY A 34 0.59 -1.66 7.80
N LYS A 35 -0.73 -1.85 7.73
CA LYS A 35 -1.37 -2.76 6.75
C LYS A 35 -2.26 -2.01 5.79
N PHE A 36 -2.03 -2.19 4.51
CA PHE A 36 -2.77 -1.54 3.43
C PHE A 36 -3.30 -2.58 2.46
N ARG A 37 -4.51 -2.35 1.96
CA ARG A 37 -5.12 -3.13 0.88
C ARG A 37 -5.12 -2.30 -0.38
N VAL A 38 -4.73 -2.90 -1.48
CA VAL A 38 -4.80 -2.27 -2.79
C VAL A 38 -6.01 -2.85 -3.51
N VAL A 39 -6.95 -1.96 -3.81
CA VAL A 39 -8.22 -2.28 -4.44
C VAL A 39 -8.25 -1.69 -5.82
N ASP A 40 -8.52 -2.54 -6.81
CA ASP A 40 -8.75 -2.15 -8.19
C ASP A 40 -10.18 -2.58 -8.58
N GLN A 41 -10.99 -1.62 -9.02
CA GLN A 41 -12.38 -1.85 -9.44
C GLN A 41 -13.22 -2.68 -8.44
N GLY A 42 -13.02 -2.44 -7.14
CA GLY A 42 -13.73 -3.15 -6.07
C GLY A 42 -13.18 -4.53 -5.72
N LYS A 43 -12.09 -4.98 -6.34
CA LYS A 43 -11.38 -6.23 -6.01
C LYS A 43 -10.06 -5.92 -5.33
N ILE A 44 -9.77 -6.62 -4.22
CA ILE A 44 -8.45 -6.58 -3.59
C ILE A 44 -7.48 -7.30 -4.51
N ILE A 45 -6.49 -6.58 -5.02
CA ILE A 45 -5.44 -7.13 -5.89
C ILE A 45 -4.15 -7.42 -5.13
N ALA A 46 -3.97 -6.76 -3.98
CA ALA A 46 -2.83 -7.01 -3.09
C ALA A 46 -3.07 -6.51 -1.67
N GLU A 47 -2.35 -7.09 -0.72
CA GLU A 47 -2.21 -6.55 0.64
C GLU A 47 -0.73 -6.27 0.94
N PHE A 48 -0.47 -5.03 1.39
CA PHE A 48 0.85 -4.51 1.73
C PHE A 48 0.96 -4.43 3.24
N ASN A 49 1.95 -5.11 3.81
CA ASN A 49 2.33 -4.91 5.20
C ASN A 49 3.67 -4.18 5.26
N TYR A 50 3.68 -3.01 5.88
CA TYR A 50 4.88 -2.29 6.29
C TYR A 50 5.39 -2.86 7.60
N ASN A 51 6.59 -3.42 7.58
CA ASN A 51 7.30 -3.71 8.82
C ASN A 51 7.94 -2.41 9.38
N LYS A 52 8.54 -2.48 10.57
CA LYS A 52 9.26 -1.33 11.19
C LYS A 52 10.44 -0.80 10.36
N GLU A 53 10.83 -1.51 9.31
CA GLU A 53 11.90 -1.17 8.38
C GLU A 53 11.36 -0.68 7.02
N HIS A 54 10.03 -0.44 6.92
CA HIS A 54 9.32 -0.02 5.72
C HIS A 54 9.36 -1.00 4.54
N ASN A 55 9.70 -2.26 4.80
CA ASN A 55 9.68 -3.31 3.79
C ASN A 55 8.25 -3.79 3.55
N VAL A 56 7.87 -3.86 2.27
CA VAL A 56 6.60 -4.42 1.81
C VAL A 56 6.64 -5.94 1.90
N VAL A 57 5.83 -6.50 2.79
CA VAL A 57 5.62 -7.95 2.87
C VAL A 57 4.25 -8.25 2.23
N CYS A 58 4.27 -8.54 0.94
CA CYS A 58 3.08 -8.91 0.19
C CYS A 58 2.49 -10.21 0.77
N CYS A 59 1.21 -10.20 1.12
CA CYS A 59 0.46 -11.40 1.43
C CYS A 59 -0.82 -11.36 0.60
N GLN A 60 -0.94 -12.30 -0.34
CA GLN A 60 -1.98 -12.43 -1.36
C GLN A 60 -1.89 -11.42 -2.53
N GLY A 61 -1.66 -11.97 -3.72
CA GLY A 61 -1.52 -11.23 -4.99
C GLY A 61 -0.08 -11.29 -5.51
N LYS A 62 0.16 -11.92 -6.66
CA LYS A 62 1.45 -11.80 -7.36
C LYS A 62 1.47 -10.44 -8.08
N LEU A 63 1.78 -9.37 -7.36
CA LEU A 63 2.16 -8.12 -8.01
C LEU A 63 3.61 -8.25 -8.52
N GLU A 64 3.89 -7.57 -9.62
CA GLU A 64 5.25 -7.48 -10.14
C GLU A 64 6.09 -6.54 -9.26
N ASN A 65 7.40 -6.80 -9.14
CA ASN A 65 8.29 -6.05 -8.26
C ASN A 65 8.31 -4.53 -8.53
N ASN A 66 8.10 -4.11 -9.78
CA ASN A 66 7.99 -2.70 -10.18
C ASN A 66 6.73 -2.04 -9.61
N ILE A 67 5.62 -2.76 -9.52
CA ILE A 67 4.36 -2.28 -8.97
C ILE A 67 4.48 -2.18 -7.44
N GLU A 68 5.11 -3.17 -6.82
CA GLU A 68 5.40 -3.13 -5.38
C GLU A 68 6.25 -1.92 -5.01
N ALA A 69 7.30 -1.63 -5.77
CA ALA A 69 8.16 -0.46 -5.55
C ALA A 69 7.42 0.88 -5.73
N GLN A 70 6.56 0.99 -6.74
CA GLN A 70 5.73 2.17 -6.96
C GLN A 70 4.76 2.41 -5.80
N LEU A 71 4.07 1.36 -5.35
CA LEU A 71 3.14 1.43 -4.23
C LEU A 71 3.88 1.78 -2.94
N ALA A 72 5.05 1.17 -2.71
CA ALA A 72 5.85 1.43 -1.53
C ALA A 72 6.22 2.93 -1.41
N TYR A 73 6.71 3.49 -2.52
CA TYR A 73 7.09 4.90 -2.60
C TYR A 73 5.90 5.84 -2.36
N GLN A 74 4.73 5.53 -2.94
CA GLN A 74 3.56 6.38 -2.81
C GLN A 74 2.95 6.34 -1.41
N ILE A 75 2.89 5.16 -0.78
CA ILE A 75 2.43 5.02 0.60
C ILE A 75 3.39 5.77 1.55
N GLU A 76 4.71 5.62 1.39
CA GLU A 76 5.68 6.36 2.19
C GLU A 76 5.50 7.88 2.01
N LYS A 77 5.40 8.37 0.78
CA LYS A 77 5.18 9.78 0.49
C LYS A 77 3.85 10.32 1.03
N HIS A 78 2.80 9.51 1.08
CA HIS A 78 1.48 9.92 1.56
C HIS A 78 1.42 10.01 3.09
N TYR A 79 2.24 9.24 3.80
CA TYR A 79 2.19 9.10 5.25
C TYR A 79 3.44 9.57 6.01
N ALA A 80 4.47 10.04 5.30
CA ALA A 80 5.62 10.79 5.85
C ALA A 80 5.23 12.21 6.27
#